data_AF-A0A971Q7W0-F1
#
_entry.id   AF-A0A971Q7W0-F1
#
_cell.length_a   1.000
_cell.length_b   1.000
_cell.length_c   1.000
_cell.angle_alpha   90.00
_cell.angle_beta   90.00
_cell.angle_gamma   90.00
#
_symmetry.space_group_name_H-M   'P 1'
#
loop_
_entity.id
_entity.type
_entity.pdbx_description
1 polymer ?
#
loop_
_entity_poly.entity_id
_entity_poly.type
_entity_poly.pdbx_seq_one_letter_code
_entity_poly.pdbx_strand_id
1 'polypeptide(L)'
;MELEVSIFPSVCLAFTFLVGLSTLVYGAVLTKRRRTGGHQCMALGAVIIVVSVILLPGEIRRYRSPAALLREIAYPYVAQPLPAVDEVRVPVVEARAGWDLGEGEFEANVYASRELAGKAAALGVVKSLATIAPGGEEGLTVGLAGDLASDAIGEAVRGCEARVGRVVRLEGSPSTQPAVVLSVAVVAEGSYGVNGVSGRNGTVTALLRGPGGEASRSAEFDEKVWNDDFARFVNRNPEGRWYLAQSRSPATTVREAEELAFEDAARQLLPYFRSEVHTRCRLEATDAVLMEVILAALRRGLLIHDRFVQRMDRPYGQVWREMLLVNAQQKDVLHSIGLGSALFERSPAAEAWHKARVTRFSAVGMAVLIVAVYLFLNAATKGYYAWSLRIAAAVLALAGVALVLALA
;
A
#
# COMPACT_ATOMS: atom_id res chain seq x y z
N MET A 1 -0.97 7.08 -13.14
CA MET A 1 -1.72 6.26 -14.11
C MET A 1 -2.87 7.12 -14.56
N GLU A 2 -2.74 7.70 -15.75
CA GLU A 2 -3.73 8.61 -16.32
C GLU A 2 -5.01 7.82 -16.60
N LEU A 3 -6.13 8.31 -16.08
CA LEU A 3 -7.46 7.84 -16.43
C LEU A 3 -7.70 8.21 -17.89
N GLU A 4 -7.30 7.35 -18.82
CA GLU A 4 -7.88 7.32 -20.17
C GLU A 4 -9.32 6.82 -20.02
N VAL A 5 -10.20 7.70 -19.55
CA VAL A 5 -11.63 7.55 -19.78
C VAL A 5 -11.77 7.45 -21.29
N SER A 6 -12.12 6.27 -21.78
CA SER A 6 -12.32 6.04 -23.21
C SER A 6 -13.43 6.98 -23.67
N ILE A 7 -13.04 8.14 -24.22
CA ILE A 7 -13.94 9.15 -24.82
C ILE A 7 -14.61 8.58 -26.09
N PHE A 8 -14.07 7.47 -26.59
CA PHE A 8 -14.43 6.84 -27.85
C PHE A 8 -15.92 6.45 -27.98
N PRO A 9 -16.58 5.79 -27.01
CA PRO A 9 -17.98 5.40 -27.12
C PRO A 9 -18.92 6.61 -27.19
N SER A 10 -18.63 7.63 -26.38
CA SER A 10 -19.39 8.89 -26.35
C SER A 10 -19.26 9.66 -27.66
N VAL A 11 -18.05 9.69 -28.25
CA VAL A 11 -17.81 10.32 -29.55
C VAL A 11 -18.50 9.56 -30.68
N CYS A 12 -18.46 8.22 -30.67
CA CYS A 12 -19.18 7.41 -31.65
C CYS A 12 -20.70 7.60 -31.55
N LEU A 13 -21.26 7.66 -30.34
CA LEU A 13 -22.69 7.91 -30.15
C LEU A 13 -23.09 9.32 -30.61
N ALA A 14 -22.31 10.35 -30.26
CA ALA A 14 -22.54 11.72 -30.74
C ALA A 14 -22.48 11.80 -32.27
N PHE A 15 -21.53 11.10 -32.90
CA PHE A 15 -21.41 11.04 -34.34
C PHE A 15 -22.61 10.37 -35.00
N THR A 16 -23.06 9.20 -34.50
CA THR A 16 -24.25 8.51 -35.04
C THR A 16 -25.52 9.35 -34.93
N PHE A 17 -25.67 10.10 -33.83
CA PHE A 17 -26.78 11.03 -33.64
C PHE A 17 -26.76 12.17 -34.67
N LEU A 18 -25.59 12.79 -34.89
CA LEU A 18 -25.41 13.84 -35.90
C LEU A 18 -25.68 13.35 -37.33
N VAL A 19 -25.25 12.13 -37.65
CA VAL A 19 -25.54 11.48 -38.94
C VAL A 19 -27.05 11.26 -39.10
N GLY A 20 -27.73 10.78 -38.07
CA GLY A 20 -29.19 10.64 -38.03
C GLY A 20 -29.91 11.96 -38.27
N LEU A 21 -29.48 13.03 -37.58
CA LEU A 21 -30.04 14.38 -37.72
C LEU A 21 -29.84 14.94 -39.14
N SER A 22 -28.63 14.82 -39.69
CA SER A 22 -28.32 15.25 -41.05
C SER A 22 -29.16 14.52 -42.09
N THR A 23 -29.34 13.21 -41.92
CA THR A 23 -30.17 12.37 -42.82
C THR A 23 -31.64 12.75 -42.76
N LEU A 24 -32.16 13.10 -41.58
CA LEU A 24 -33.52 13.56 -41.38
C LEU A 24 -33.76 14.92 -42.05
N VAL A 25 -32.85 15.88 -41.85
CA VAL A 25 -32.91 17.21 -42.49
C VAL A 25 -32.85 17.09 -44.01
N TYR A 26 -31.96 16.24 -44.53
CA TYR A 26 -31.84 15.98 -45.96
C TYR A 26 -33.14 15.37 -46.54
N GLY A 27 -33.74 14.40 -45.84
CA GLY A 27 -35.03 13.83 -46.20
C GLY A 27 -36.16 14.87 -46.25
N ALA A 28 -36.20 15.79 -45.30
CA ALA A 28 -37.18 16.88 -45.27
C ALA A 28 -37.02 17.83 -46.48
N VAL A 29 -35.78 18.18 -46.84
CA VAL A 29 -35.49 19.01 -48.02
C VAL A 29 -35.92 18.32 -49.33
N LEU A 30 -35.66 17.02 -49.47
CA LEU A 30 -36.10 16.24 -50.63
C LEU A 30 -37.62 16.17 -50.75
N THR A 31 -38.31 16.01 -49.61
CA THR A 31 -39.77 15.99 -49.54
C THR A 31 -40.36 17.34 -49.98
N LYS A 32 -39.78 18.45 -49.50
CA LYS A 32 -40.17 19.82 -49.92
C LYS A 32 -39.99 20.05 -51.42
N ARG A 33 -38.97 19.45 -52.03
CA ARG A 33 -38.70 19.54 -53.48
C ARG A 33 -39.53 18.55 -54.33
N ARG A 34 -40.52 17.86 -53.74
CA ARG A 34 -41.35 16.83 -54.39
C ARG A 34 -40.54 15.75 -55.12
N ARG A 35 -39.33 15.44 -54.65
CA ARG A 35 -38.57 14.30 -55.18
C ARG A 35 -39.05 13.01 -54.51
N THR A 36 -39.26 11.98 -55.32
CA THR A 36 -39.60 10.63 -54.83
C THR A 36 -38.47 10.13 -53.92
N GLY A 37 -38.83 9.64 -52.72
CA GLY A 37 -37.89 9.07 -51.74
C GLY A 37 -37.65 9.89 -50.47
N GLY A 38 -38.10 11.14 -50.38
CA GLY A 38 -37.88 11.99 -49.18
C GLY A 38 -38.40 11.38 -47.87
N HIS A 39 -39.56 10.72 -47.90
CA HIS A 39 -40.14 10.04 -46.74
C HIS A 39 -39.29 8.86 -46.24
N GLN A 40 -38.61 8.14 -47.13
CA GLN A 40 -37.74 7.01 -46.75
C GLN A 40 -36.47 7.51 -46.04
N CYS A 41 -35.88 8.62 -46.50
CA CYS A 41 -34.75 9.25 -45.83
C CYS A 41 -35.11 9.79 -44.44
N MET A 42 -36.31 10.39 -44.29
CA MET A 42 -36.78 10.85 -42.97
C MET A 42 -37.01 9.68 -42.01
N ALA A 43 -37.63 8.59 -42.47
CA ALA A 43 -37.85 7.40 -41.67
C ALA A 43 -36.52 6.78 -41.19
N LEU A 44 -35.52 6.72 -42.08
CA LEU A 44 -34.19 6.24 -41.74
C LEU A 44 -33.49 7.13 -40.69
N GLY A 45 -33.49 8.46 -40.91
CA GLY A 45 -32.90 9.40 -39.96
C GLY A 45 -33.55 9.30 -38.58
N ALA A 46 -34.87 9.13 -38.54
CA ALA A 46 -35.62 8.92 -37.30
C ALA A 46 -35.23 7.62 -36.59
N VAL A 47 -35.08 6.50 -37.33
CA VAL A 47 -34.62 5.22 -36.75
C VAL A 47 -33.21 5.33 -36.18
N ILE A 48 -32.28 5.99 -36.89
CA ILE A 48 -30.90 6.19 -36.40
C ILE A 48 -30.92 7.00 -35.10
N ILE A 49 -31.67 8.11 -35.05
CA ILE A 49 -31.82 8.92 -33.84
C ILE A 49 -32.41 8.11 -32.69
N VAL A 50 -33.49 7.34 -32.93
CA VAL A 50 -34.13 6.52 -31.91
C VAL A 50 -33.18 5.46 -31.37
N VAL A 51 -32.41 4.78 -32.23
CA VAL A 51 -31.41 3.79 -31.82
C VAL A 51 -30.28 4.46 -31.01
N SER A 52 -29.73 5.60 -31.47
CA SER A 52 -28.73 6.36 -30.71
C SER A 52 -29.27 6.78 -29.33
N VAL A 53 -30.52 7.25 -29.28
CA VAL A 53 -31.20 7.67 -28.04
C VAL A 53 -31.55 6.50 -27.12
N ILE A 54 -31.81 5.30 -27.63
CA ILE A 54 -32.03 4.08 -26.82
C ILE A 54 -30.70 3.53 -26.27
N LEU A 55 -29.61 3.70 -26.99
CA LEU A 55 -28.26 3.29 -26.56
C LEU A 55 -27.64 4.28 -25.55
N LEU A 56 -28.01 5.56 -25.61
CA LEU A 56 -27.62 6.63 -24.68
C LEU A 56 -27.95 6.37 -23.18
N PRO A 57 -29.16 5.91 -22.78
CA PRO A 57 -29.53 5.72 -21.38
C PRO A 57 -28.86 4.50 -20.73
N GLY A 58 -28.30 3.57 -21.50
CA GLY A 58 -27.50 2.46 -20.96
C GLY A 58 -26.22 2.93 -20.26
N GLU A 59 -25.65 4.04 -20.72
CA GLU A 59 -24.47 4.69 -20.15
C GLU A 59 -24.83 5.62 -18.99
N ILE A 60 -25.88 6.45 -19.13
CA ILE A 60 -26.17 7.51 -18.13
C ILE A 60 -26.97 6.98 -16.92
N ARG A 61 -27.82 5.95 -17.05
CA ARG A 61 -28.57 5.40 -15.89
C ARG A 61 -27.72 4.54 -14.95
N ARG A 62 -26.58 4.02 -15.39
CA ARG A 62 -25.73 3.14 -14.55
C ARG A 62 -24.84 3.86 -13.53
N TYR A 63 -24.81 5.19 -13.53
CA TYR A 63 -23.98 5.99 -12.61
C TYR A 63 -24.76 6.82 -11.58
N ARG A 64 -26.08 6.61 -11.40
CA ARG A 64 -26.86 7.45 -10.47
C ARG A 64 -27.08 6.90 -9.06
N SER A 65 -26.62 5.70 -8.72
CA SER A 65 -26.40 5.40 -7.30
C SER A 65 -25.27 4.40 -7.09
N PRO A 66 -24.28 4.72 -6.23
CA PRO A 66 -23.30 3.75 -5.76
C PRO A 66 -23.96 2.49 -5.15
N ALA A 67 -25.17 2.64 -4.61
CA ALA A 67 -25.95 1.60 -3.96
C ALA A 67 -26.52 0.54 -4.93
N ALA A 68 -26.81 0.88 -6.19
CA ALA A 68 -27.33 -0.07 -7.17
C ALA A 68 -26.23 -0.99 -7.71
N LEU A 69 -25.01 -0.48 -7.86
CA LEU A 69 -23.85 -1.24 -8.33
C LEU A 69 -23.43 -2.31 -7.30
N LEU A 70 -23.61 -2.04 -5.99
CA LEU A 70 -23.42 -3.01 -4.92
C LEU A 70 -24.55 -4.06 -4.82
N ARG A 71 -25.78 -3.73 -5.21
CA ARG A 71 -26.91 -4.68 -5.21
C ARG A 71 -26.92 -5.64 -6.40
N GLU A 72 -26.40 -5.24 -7.56
CA GLU A 72 -26.42 -6.08 -8.76
C GLU A 72 -25.23 -7.07 -8.81
N ILE A 73 -24.15 -6.79 -8.08
CA ILE A 73 -23.06 -7.76 -7.80
C ILE A 73 -23.50 -8.80 -6.75
N ALA A 74 -24.49 -8.46 -5.92
CA ALA A 74 -25.04 -9.33 -4.90
C ALA A 74 -26.35 -10.00 -5.38
N TYR A 75 -26.24 -11.05 -6.20
CA TYR A 75 -27.39 -11.91 -6.53
C TYR A 75 -26.96 -13.39 -6.63
N PRO A 76 -27.95 -14.31 -6.59
CA PRO A 76 -28.32 -15.12 -5.44
C PRO A 76 -27.59 -16.47 -5.46
N TYR A 77 -26.67 -16.72 -4.53
CA TYR A 77 -26.23 -18.07 -4.26
C TYR A 77 -26.91 -18.56 -2.98
N VAL A 78 -27.71 -19.61 -3.12
CA VAL A 78 -28.39 -20.30 -2.02
C VAL A 78 -27.34 -20.68 -0.98
N ALA A 79 -27.48 -20.14 0.23
CA ALA A 79 -26.56 -20.35 1.32
C ALA A 79 -26.54 -21.84 1.71
N GLN A 80 -25.41 -22.51 1.45
CA GLN A 80 -25.07 -23.67 2.25
C GLN A 80 -24.64 -23.17 3.64
N PRO A 81 -25.15 -23.75 4.73
CA PRO A 81 -24.72 -23.37 6.07
C PRO A 81 -23.23 -23.71 6.22
N LEU A 82 -22.43 -22.68 6.46
CA LEU A 82 -21.00 -22.83 6.76
C LEU A 82 -20.85 -23.58 8.10
N PRO A 83 -19.85 -24.47 8.23
CA PRO A 83 -19.49 -25.04 9.52
C PRO A 83 -19.06 -23.93 10.48
N ALA A 84 -19.32 -24.13 11.77
CA ALA A 84 -18.88 -23.21 12.82
C ALA A 84 -17.36 -22.99 12.69
N VAL A 85 -16.96 -21.76 12.36
CA VAL A 85 -15.55 -21.38 12.31
C VAL A 85 -15.09 -21.25 13.74
N ASP A 86 -14.31 -22.23 14.20
CA ASP A 86 -13.57 -22.12 15.46
C ASP A 86 -12.74 -20.83 15.41
N GLU A 87 -12.83 -20.06 16.49
CA GLU A 87 -12.16 -18.79 16.67
C GLU A 87 -10.64 -18.99 16.49
N VAL A 88 -10.14 -18.75 15.27
CA VAL A 88 -8.71 -18.89 14.94
C VAL A 88 -7.98 -17.84 15.77
N ARG A 89 -7.46 -18.25 16.92
CA ARG A 89 -6.44 -17.52 17.67
C ARG A 89 -5.23 -17.44 16.76
N VAL A 90 -5.11 -16.32 16.04
CA VAL A 90 -3.93 -16.02 15.25
C VAL A 90 -2.76 -16.09 16.23
N PRO A 91 -1.76 -16.96 16.01
CA PRO A 91 -0.61 -17.01 16.88
C PRO A 91 -0.03 -15.60 16.91
N VAL A 92 0.13 -15.05 18.12
CA VAL A 92 0.94 -13.86 18.33
C VAL A 92 2.28 -14.21 17.69
N VAL A 93 2.56 -13.64 16.52
CA VAL A 93 3.85 -13.82 15.86
C VAL A 93 4.81 -13.20 16.85
N GLU A 94 5.51 -14.06 17.61
CA GLU A 94 6.53 -13.64 18.55
C GLU A 94 7.42 -12.66 17.81
N ALA A 95 7.55 -11.46 18.38
CA ALA A 95 8.49 -10.47 17.90
C ALA A 95 9.84 -11.15 17.84
N ARG A 96 10.25 -11.62 16.65
CA ARG A 96 11.56 -12.22 16.46
C ARG A 96 12.55 -11.17 16.94
N ALA A 97 13.38 -11.57 17.91
CA ALA A 97 14.40 -10.72 18.51
C ALA A 97 15.02 -9.86 17.42
N GLY A 98 14.80 -8.54 17.53
CA GLY A 98 15.39 -7.58 16.62
C GLY A 98 16.88 -7.89 16.52
N TRP A 99 17.37 -7.99 15.29
CA TRP A 99 18.78 -8.16 14.93
C TRP A 99 19.78 -8.13 16.08
N ASP A 100 20.22 -9.30 16.54
CA ASP A 100 21.42 -9.40 17.39
C ASP A 100 22.68 -9.34 16.51
N LEU A 101 22.90 -8.22 15.82
CA LEU A 101 24.12 -7.99 15.03
C LEU A 101 25.33 -7.61 15.90
N GLY A 102 25.25 -7.81 17.22
CA GLY A 102 26.11 -7.07 18.13
C GLY A 102 25.83 -5.58 18.02
N GLU A 103 24.56 -5.16 18.18
CA GLU A 103 24.14 -3.73 18.19
C GLU A 103 24.96 -2.89 19.18
N GLY A 104 25.60 -3.51 20.19
CA GLY A 104 26.55 -2.84 21.08
C GLY A 104 27.86 -2.38 20.44
N GLU A 105 28.20 -2.81 19.21
CA GLU A 105 29.44 -2.41 18.55
C GLU A 105 29.29 -1.14 17.69
N PHE A 106 28.08 -0.79 17.27
CA PHE A 106 27.86 0.24 16.25
C PHE A 106 27.02 1.40 16.76
N GLU A 107 27.45 2.61 16.42
CA GLU A 107 26.79 3.84 16.86
C GLU A 107 25.59 4.13 15.96
N ALA A 108 24.39 4.06 16.53
CA ALA A 108 23.17 4.54 15.88
C ALA A 108 22.99 6.04 16.12
N ASN A 109 22.39 6.73 15.15
CA ASN A 109 22.04 8.14 15.27
C ASN A 109 20.91 8.37 16.29
N VAL A 110 19.94 7.46 16.36
CA VAL A 110 18.77 7.54 17.25
C VAL A 110 18.41 6.15 17.78
N TYR A 111 17.95 6.08 19.04
CA TYR A 111 17.50 4.84 19.69
C TYR A 111 16.01 4.88 19.98
N ALA A 112 15.36 3.71 20.00
CA ALA A 112 13.91 3.59 20.15
C ALA A 112 13.41 3.82 21.59
N SER A 113 14.31 3.91 22.57
CA SER A 113 13.99 4.18 23.97
C SER A 113 15.12 4.94 24.64
N ARG A 114 14.79 5.69 25.69
CA ARG A 114 15.77 6.41 26.52
C ARG A 114 16.74 5.43 27.21
N GLU A 115 16.27 4.24 27.56
CA GLU A 115 17.08 3.17 28.15
C GLU A 115 18.13 2.66 27.16
N LEU A 116 17.75 2.42 25.89
CA LEU A 116 18.68 2.04 24.84
C LEU A 116 19.69 3.14 24.52
N ALA A 117 19.26 4.41 24.44
CA ALA A 117 20.17 5.54 24.27
C ALA A 117 21.14 5.68 25.45
N GLY A 118 20.66 5.52 26.68
CA GLY A 118 21.51 5.56 27.88
C GLY A 118 22.54 4.43 27.89
N LYS A 119 22.14 3.22 27.50
CA LYS A 119 23.05 2.08 27.33
C LYS A 119 24.11 2.37 26.28
N ALA A 120 23.74 2.89 25.12
CA ALA A 120 24.68 3.23 24.05
C ALA A 120 25.65 4.36 24.45
N ALA A 121 25.15 5.43 25.07
CA ALA A 121 25.97 6.53 25.57
C ALA A 121 26.98 6.03 26.62
N ALA A 122 26.53 5.19 27.57
CA ALA A 122 27.39 4.57 28.58
C ALA A 122 28.50 3.71 27.96
N LEU A 123 28.14 2.81 27.03
CA LEU A 123 29.11 1.97 26.33
C LEU A 123 30.12 2.80 25.52
N GLY A 124 29.65 3.86 24.85
CA GLY A 124 30.51 4.77 24.08
C GLY A 124 31.53 5.48 24.96
N VAL A 125 31.12 5.95 26.14
CA VAL A 125 32.01 6.63 27.10
C VAL A 125 32.98 5.66 27.78
N VAL A 126 32.58 4.41 28.05
CA VAL A 126 33.43 3.39 28.68
C VAL A 126 34.64 3.05 27.80
N LYS A 127 34.57 3.23 26.48
CA LYS A 127 35.74 3.12 25.59
C LYS A 127 36.87 4.10 25.95
N SER A 128 36.55 5.22 26.61
CA SER A 128 37.52 6.21 27.08
C SER A 128 38.08 5.91 28.49
N LEU A 129 37.65 4.83 29.13
CA LEU A 129 38.06 4.47 30.49
C LEU A 129 39.58 4.31 30.62
N ALA A 130 40.24 3.71 29.62
CA ALA A 130 41.68 3.54 29.61
C ALA A 130 42.45 4.88 29.61
N THR A 131 41.87 5.94 29.03
CA THR A 131 42.46 7.28 28.99
C THR A 131 42.21 8.04 30.30
N ILE A 132 41.02 7.89 30.89
CA ILE A 132 40.60 8.62 32.10
C ILE A 132 41.19 8.02 33.38
N ALA A 133 41.43 6.71 33.40
CA ALA A 133 42.07 6.00 34.49
C ALA A 133 43.31 5.25 33.99
N PRO A 134 44.39 5.96 33.61
CA PRO A 134 45.58 5.33 33.02
C PRO A 134 46.31 4.41 34.01
N GLY A 135 46.14 4.62 35.33
CA GLY A 135 46.67 3.76 36.39
C GLY A 135 45.94 2.42 36.45
N GLY A 136 46.62 1.36 36.00
CA GLY A 136 46.13 -0.02 36.03
C GLY A 136 46.19 -0.64 37.42
N GLU A 137 45.51 -0.06 38.41
CA GLU A 137 45.30 -0.75 39.68
C GLU A 137 44.21 -1.81 39.51
N GLU A 138 44.49 -3.03 39.98
CA GLU A 138 43.49 -4.08 40.10
C GLU A 138 42.36 -3.59 41.02
N GLY A 139 41.11 -3.57 40.52
CA GLY A 139 39.94 -3.21 41.33
C GLY A 139 39.40 -1.79 41.16
N LEU A 140 39.48 -1.20 39.95
CA LEU A 140 38.82 0.06 39.64
C LEU A 140 37.32 -0.01 39.97
N THR A 141 36.84 0.78 40.93
CA THR A 141 35.40 0.88 41.22
C THR A 141 34.76 1.94 40.32
N VAL A 142 33.73 1.55 39.57
CA VAL A 142 32.90 2.49 38.79
C VAL A 142 31.55 2.61 39.49
N GLY A 143 31.28 3.77 40.06
CA GLY A 143 29.95 4.09 40.58
C GLY A 143 29.01 4.44 39.44
N LEU A 144 27.81 3.86 39.43
CA LEU A 144 26.73 4.29 38.53
C LEU A 144 25.88 5.35 39.23
N ALA A 145 25.66 6.47 38.55
CA ALA A 145 24.84 7.57 39.03
C ALA A 145 23.91 8.10 37.93
N GLY A 146 22.89 8.87 38.32
CA GLY A 146 21.96 9.53 37.40
C GLY A 146 20.63 8.79 37.21
N ASP A 147 19.69 9.49 36.59
CA ASP A 147 18.27 9.09 36.52
C ASP A 147 18.02 7.83 35.68
N LEU A 148 18.97 7.50 34.80
CA LEU A 148 18.91 6.30 33.97
C LEU A 148 19.86 5.20 34.46
N ALA A 149 20.51 5.36 35.62
CA ALA A 149 21.31 4.30 36.22
C ALA A 149 20.43 3.07 36.50
N SER A 150 20.51 2.07 35.63
CA SER A 150 19.70 0.85 35.69
C SER A 150 20.60 -0.39 35.62
N ASP A 151 20.09 -1.51 36.10
CA ASP A 151 20.80 -2.79 36.07
C ASP A 151 21.22 -3.18 34.64
N ALA A 152 20.42 -2.82 33.63
CA ALA A 152 20.74 -3.07 32.22
C ALA A 152 21.96 -2.27 31.73
N ILE A 153 22.12 -1.02 32.20
CA ILE A 153 23.32 -0.22 31.92
C ILE A 153 24.52 -0.80 32.70
N GLY A 154 24.32 -1.20 33.96
CA GLY A 154 25.37 -1.86 34.73
C GLY A 154 25.84 -3.18 34.10
N GLU A 155 24.92 -4.00 33.60
CA GLU A 155 25.26 -5.24 32.89
C GLU A 155 25.99 -4.97 31.57
N ALA A 156 25.58 -3.95 30.81
CA ALA A 156 26.25 -3.57 29.58
C ALA A 156 27.71 -3.13 29.85
N VAL A 157 27.92 -2.31 30.88
CA VAL A 157 29.25 -1.86 31.31
C VAL A 157 30.09 -3.06 31.75
N ARG A 158 29.52 -3.99 32.54
CA ARG A 158 30.17 -5.25 32.93
C ARG A 158 30.59 -6.11 31.74
N GLY A 159 29.75 -6.21 30.71
CA GLY A 159 30.09 -6.92 29.48
C GLY A 159 31.30 -6.33 28.74
N CYS A 160 31.51 -5.01 28.83
CA CYS A 160 32.68 -4.34 28.27
C CYS A 160 33.96 -4.60 29.06
N GLU A 161 33.89 -4.88 30.37
CA GLU A 161 35.05 -5.17 31.23
C GLU A 161 35.86 -6.37 30.73
N ALA A 162 35.15 -7.42 30.28
CA ALA A 162 35.77 -8.62 29.72
C ALA A 162 36.66 -8.32 28.50
N ARG A 163 36.37 -7.23 27.77
CA ARG A 163 37.14 -6.79 26.58
C ARG A 163 38.29 -5.84 26.93
N VAL A 164 38.18 -5.09 28.02
CA VAL A 164 39.20 -4.11 28.46
C VAL A 164 40.23 -4.74 29.40
N GLY A 165 40.00 -5.97 29.88
CA GLY A 165 40.95 -6.70 30.72
C GLY A 165 41.12 -6.12 32.13
N ARG A 166 40.12 -5.37 32.61
CA ARG A 166 40.12 -4.73 33.93
C ARG A 166 38.82 -5.08 34.65
N VAL A 167 38.93 -5.58 35.88
CA VAL A 167 37.78 -5.86 36.74
C VAL A 167 37.24 -4.54 37.26
N VAL A 168 36.02 -4.20 36.88
CA VAL A 168 35.33 -3.04 37.43
C VAL A 168 34.28 -3.53 38.44
N ARG A 169 34.38 -3.05 39.68
CA ARG A 169 33.31 -3.28 40.67
C ARG A 169 32.31 -2.13 40.57
N LEU A 170 31.07 -2.47 40.20
CA LEU A 170 29.93 -1.58 40.33
C LEU A 170 29.48 -1.57 41.80
N GLU A 171 29.83 -0.52 42.55
CA GLU A 171 29.34 -0.33 43.92
C GLU A 171 28.09 0.55 43.91
N GLY A 172 26.97 -0.01 44.39
CA GLY A 172 25.70 0.71 44.56
C GLY A 172 25.54 1.38 45.92
N SER A 173 26.58 1.40 46.78
CA SER A 173 26.49 1.89 48.16
C SER A 173 27.59 2.93 48.46
N PRO A 174 27.26 4.05 49.13
CA PRO A 174 28.15 5.22 49.28
C PRO A 174 29.32 5.06 50.28
N SER A 175 29.62 3.86 50.78
CA SER A 175 30.64 3.68 51.83
C SER A 175 32.08 3.79 51.33
N THR A 176 32.29 3.70 50.02
CA THR A 176 33.60 3.85 49.36
C THR A 176 33.41 4.79 48.19
N GLN A 177 34.04 5.97 48.21
CA GLN A 177 33.99 6.87 47.04
C GLN A 177 34.61 6.13 45.85
N PRO A 178 33.84 5.88 44.78
CA PRO A 178 34.36 5.13 43.65
C PRO A 178 35.46 5.95 42.96
N ALA A 179 36.50 5.28 42.49
CA ALA A 179 37.60 5.94 41.79
C ALA A 179 37.13 6.62 40.49
N VAL A 180 36.06 6.08 39.89
CA VAL A 180 35.45 6.59 38.67
C VAL A 180 33.92 6.63 38.84
N VAL A 181 33.28 7.70 38.39
CA VAL A 181 31.80 7.82 38.42
C VAL A 181 31.29 7.92 37.00
N LEU A 182 30.38 7.01 36.63
CA LEU A 182 29.61 7.06 35.40
C LEU A 182 28.20 7.57 35.70
N SER A 183 27.92 8.79 35.26
CA SER A 183 26.60 9.41 35.37
C SER A 183 25.85 9.33 34.04
N VAL A 184 24.63 8.80 34.02
CA VAL A 184 23.78 8.77 32.82
C VAL A 184 22.48 9.52 33.09
N ALA A 185 22.24 10.61 32.35
CA ALA A 185 21.10 11.48 32.56
C ALA A 185 20.48 11.96 31.24
N VAL A 186 19.17 12.25 31.26
CA VAL A 186 18.48 12.90 30.15
C VAL A 186 18.79 14.39 30.21
N VAL A 187 19.35 14.96 29.14
CA VAL A 187 19.77 16.37 29.10
C VAL A 187 18.75 17.24 28.37
N ALA A 188 18.02 16.66 27.42
CA ALA A 188 16.92 17.31 26.72
C ALA A 188 15.80 16.30 26.47
N GLU A 189 14.55 16.71 26.70
CA GLU A 189 13.36 15.89 26.46
C GLU A 189 12.27 16.77 25.82
N GLY A 190 11.70 16.27 24.73
CA GLY A 190 10.54 16.82 24.05
C GLY A 190 9.43 15.78 24.01
N SER A 191 8.20 16.26 23.85
CA SER A 191 7.02 15.42 23.62
C SER A 191 6.36 15.81 22.31
N TYR A 192 5.88 14.84 21.55
CA TYR A 192 5.18 15.06 20.30
C TYR A 192 3.96 14.15 20.18
N GLY A 193 3.01 14.52 19.32
CA GLY A 193 1.84 13.71 19.01
C GLY A 193 1.75 13.44 17.51
N VAL A 194 1.76 12.18 17.10
CA VAL A 194 1.56 11.77 15.70
C VAL A 194 0.45 10.73 15.68
N ASN A 195 -0.61 10.96 14.88
CA ASN A 195 -1.72 10.03 14.70
C ASN A 195 -2.39 9.53 16.00
N GLY A 196 -2.45 10.39 17.03
CA GLY A 196 -3.01 10.05 18.33
C GLY A 196 -2.06 9.29 19.27
N VAL A 197 -0.83 9.02 18.83
CA VAL A 197 0.24 8.46 19.68
C VAL A 197 1.08 9.62 20.22
N SER A 198 1.12 9.77 21.54
CA SER A 198 2.08 10.64 22.21
C SER A 198 3.43 9.94 22.27
N GLY A 199 4.44 10.50 21.61
CA GLY A 199 5.83 10.07 21.69
C GLY A 199 6.66 11.07 22.49
N ARG A 200 7.83 10.62 22.94
CA ARG A 200 8.85 11.48 23.54
C ARG A 200 10.12 11.34 22.75
N ASN A 201 10.92 12.39 22.67
CA ASN A 201 12.24 12.34 22.08
C ASN A 201 13.20 13.16 22.91
N GLY A 202 14.49 12.98 22.70
CA GLY A 202 15.46 13.70 23.49
C GLY A 202 16.88 13.24 23.31
N THR A 203 17.74 13.71 24.21
CA THR A 203 19.16 13.37 24.25
C THR A 203 19.54 12.91 25.63
N VAL A 204 20.15 11.72 25.70
CA VAL A 204 20.77 11.18 26.90
C VAL A 204 22.27 11.43 26.82
N THR A 205 22.86 11.89 27.92
CA THR A 205 24.32 12.05 28.03
C THR A 205 24.85 11.15 29.13
N ALA A 206 25.86 10.35 28.78
CA ALA A 206 26.71 9.65 29.72
C ALA A 206 27.97 10.47 29.96
N LEU A 207 28.33 10.64 31.23
CA LEU A 207 29.50 11.37 31.69
C LEU A 207 30.32 10.47 32.61
N LEU A 208 31.57 10.23 32.26
CA LEU A 208 32.53 9.47 33.04
C LEU A 208 33.57 10.41 33.61
N ARG A 209 33.67 10.46 34.94
CA ARG A 209 34.64 11.27 35.67
C ARG A 209 35.60 10.38 36.43
N GLY A 210 36.89 10.65 36.31
CA GLY A 210 37.93 9.96 37.05
C GLY A 210 39.17 10.83 37.25
N PRO A 211 40.27 10.27 37.80
CA PRO A 211 41.45 11.05 38.18
C PRO A 211 42.16 11.71 36.98
N GLY A 212 42.09 11.09 35.80
CA GLY A 212 42.70 11.59 34.57
C GLY A 212 41.81 12.54 33.77
N GLY A 213 40.62 12.90 34.26
CA GLY A 213 39.73 13.86 33.61
C GLY A 213 38.29 13.35 33.46
N GLU A 214 37.57 13.93 32.50
CA GLU A 214 36.20 13.55 32.19
C GLU A 214 36.01 13.29 30.69
N ALA A 215 35.11 12.36 30.36
CA ALA A 215 34.65 12.11 29.01
C ALA A 215 33.13 12.06 29.03
N SER A 216 32.51 12.66 28.00
CA SER A 216 31.07 12.61 27.81
C SER A 216 30.73 12.08 26.43
N ARG A 217 29.59 11.40 26.34
CA ARG A 217 28.97 10.97 25.09
C ARG A 217 27.48 11.17 25.20
N SER A 218 26.88 11.62 24.10
CA SER A 218 25.44 11.82 23.99
C SER A 218 24.87 10.88 22.95
N ALA A 219 23.64 10.42 23.18
CA ALA A 219 22.86 9.61 22.27
C ALA A 219 21.43 10.17 22.19
N GLU A 220 20.88 10.26 20.98
CA GLU A 220 19.50 10.70 20.78
C GLU A 220 18.53 9.53 20.92
N PHE A 221 17.35 9.79 21.44
CA PHE A 221 16.26 8.81 21.47
C PHE A 221 14.98 9.38 20.89
N ASP A 222 14.19 8.47 20.34
CA ASP A 222 12.81 8.68 19.96
C ASP A 222 12.00 7.50 20.52
N GLU A 223 11.18 7.77 21.53
CA GLU A 223 10.50 6.77 22.34
C GLU A 223 9.38 6.09 21.55
N LYS A 224 9.70 4.91 21.06
CA LYS A 224 8.82 4.01 20.33
C LYS A 224 8.54 2.78 21.19
N VAL A 225 7.56 2.90 22.08
CA VAL A 225 7.18 1.81 23.02
C VAL A 225 6.89 0.49 22.29
N TRP A 226 6.33 0.57 21.09
CA TRP A 226 6.06 -0.59 20.23
C TRP A 226 7.31 -1.28 19.68
N ASN A 227 8.44 -0.58 19.63
CA ASN A 227 9.70 -1.11 19.13
C ASN A 227 10.54 -1.75 20.24
N ASP A 228 10.43 -1.21 21.46
CA ASP A 228 11.16 -1.71 22.64
C ASP A 228 10.54 -3.00 23.20
N ASP A 229 9.21 -3.01 23.41
CA ASP A 229 8.47 -4.18 23.88
C ASP A 229 7.14 -4.30 23.14
N PHE A 230 7.22 -4.89 21.94
CA PHE A 230 6.05 -5.06 21.07
C PHE A 230 4.96 -5.89 21.74
N ALA A 231 5.32 -6.93 22.51
CA ALA A 231 4.34 -7.78 23.19
C ALA A 231 3.53 -6.97 24.23
N ARG A 232 4.21 -6.18 25.05
CA ARG A 232 3.56 -5.27 26.01
C ARG A 232 2.72 -4.20 25.30
N PHE A 233 3.20 -3.67 24.18
CA PHE A 233 2.44 -2.73 23.37
C PHE A 233 1.13 -3.35 22.84
N VAL A 234 1.18 -4.54 22.24
CA VAL A 234 -0.01 -5.24 21.73
C VAL A 234 -0.99 -5.55 22.85
N ASN A 235 -0.50 -6.03 23.99
CA ASN A 235 -1.33 -6.32 25.16
C ASN A 235 -2.04 -5.08 25.73
N ARG A 236 -1.43 -3.90 25.62
CA ARG A 236 -2.05 -2.62 26.01
C ARG A 236 -3.02 -2.07 24.97
N ASN A 237 -2.93 -2.51 23.72
CA ASN A 237 -3.73 -2.02 22.60
C ASN A 237 -4.52 -3.17 21.92
N PRO A 238 -5.40 -3.89 22.67
CA PRO A 238 -6.07 -5.08 22.15
C PRO A 238 -7.09 -4.78 21.04
N GLU A 239 -7.50 -3.53 20.88
CA GLU A 239 -8.48 -3.12 19.86
C GLU A 239 -7.90 -3.08 18.43
N GLY A 240 -6.58 -3.12 18.29
CA GLY A 240 -5.91 -3.10 16.99
C GLY A 240 -5.32 -4.45 16.61
N ARG A 241 -5.18 -4.67 15.30
CA ARG A 241 -4.44 -5.81 14.75
C ARG A 241 -3.08 -5.34 14.29
N TRP A 242 -2.14 -5.36 15.23
CA TRP A 242 -0.82 -4.77 15.09
C TRP A 242 0.19 -5.75 14.50
N TYR A 243 1.04 -5.24 13.62
CA TYR A 243 2.19 -5.95 13.07
C TYR A 243 3.42 -5.05 13.20
N LEU A 244 4.55 -5.66 13.55
CA LEU A 244 5.86 -5.01 13.55
C LEU A 244 6.64 -5.53 12.34
N ALA A 245 6.82 -4.66 11.35
CA ALA A 245 7.61 -4.98 10.16
C ALA A 245 8.97 -4.29 10.22
N GLN A 246 10.00 -4.94 9.69
CA GLN A 246 11.36 -4.40 9.72
C GLN A 246 12.15 -4.75 8.47
N SER A 247 13.08 -3.87 8.09
CA SER A 247 14.10 -4.20 7.10
C SER A 247 14.99 -5.34 7.61
N ARG A 248 14.95 -6.50 6.93
CA ARG A 248 15.67 -7.74 7.33
C ARG A 248 17.13 -7.81 6.88
N SER A 249 17.57 -6.86 6.06
CA SER A 249 18.95 -6.71 5.60
C SER A 249 19.43 -5.28 5.87
N PRO A 250 20.75 -5.03 6.04
CA PRO A 250 21.24 -3.67 6.21
C PRO A 250 21.09 -2.97 4.87
N ALA A 251 20.45 -1.80 4.86
CA ALA A 251 20.26 -1.03 3.65
C ALA A 251 21.34 0.04 3.51
N THR A 252 21.75 0.35 2.29
CA THR A 252 22.73 1.41 2.02
C THR A 252 22.08 2.79 1.92
N THR A 253 20.75 2.83 1.76
CA THR A 253 19.96 4.06 1.67
C THR A 253 18.67 3.95 2.48
N VAL A 254 18.10 5.09 2.90
CA VAL A 254 16.80 5.14 3.59
C VAL A 254 15.71 4.46 2.75
N ARG A 255 15.64 4.78 1.45
CA ARG A 255 14.63 4.22 0.53
C ARG A 255 14.72 2.70 0.40
N GLU A 256 15.94 2.16 0.41
CA GLU A 256 16.13 0.70 0.39
C GLU A 256 15.65 0.06 1.69
N ALA A 257 15.91 0.68 2.85
CA ALA A 257 15.40 0.22 4.14
C ALA A 257 13.86 0.25 4.17
N GLU A 258 13.26 1.31 3.63
CA GLU A 258 11.82 1.49 3.50
C GLU A 258 11.17 0.36 2.69
N GLU A 259 11.68 0.10 1.48
CA GLU A 259 11.15 -0.95 0.61
C GLU A 259 11.31 -2.35 1.26
N LEU A 260 12.44 -2.63 1.92
CA LEU A 260 12.62 -3.88 2.66
C LEU A 260 11.62 -4.03 3.81
N ALA A 261 11.31 -2.94 4.53
CA ALA A 261 10.31 -2.94 5.59
C ALA A 261 8.88 -3.09 5.02
N PHE A 262 8.58 -2.50 3.86
CA PHE A 262 7.30 -2.70 3.16
C PHE A 262 7.10 -4.13 2.68
N GLU A 263 8.13 -4.75 2.11
CA GLU A 263 8.08 -6.16 1.72
C GLU A 263 7.85 -7.08 2.91
N ASP A 264 8.49 -6.80 4.05
CA ASP A 264 8.26 -7.55 5.28
C ASP A 264 6.84 -7.36 5.81
N ALA A 265 6.35 -6.12 5.87
CA ALA A 265 4.97 -5.81 6.25
C ALA A 265 3.96 -6.53 5.35
N ALA A 266 4.13 -6.45 4.04
CA ALA A 266 3.22 -7.08 3.09
C ALA A 266 3.18 -8.60 3.24
N ARG A 267 4.35 -9.23 3.48
CA ARG A 267 4.46 -10.66 3.77
C ARG A 267 3.72 -11.07 5.05
N GLN A 268 3.85 -10.28 6.12
CA GLN A 268 3.16 -10.54 7.38
C GLN A 268 1.64 -10.32 7.30
N LEU A 269 1.21 -9.34 6.51
CA LEU A 269 -0.19 -8.98 6.30
C LEU A 269 -0.93 -9.95 5.35
N LEU A 270 -0.21 -10.62 4.44
CA LEU A 270 -0.80 -11.45 3.40
C LEU A 270 -1.81 -12.49 3.93
N PRO A 271 -1.53 -13.29 4.98
CA PRO A 271 -2.48 -14.29 5.48
C PRO A 271 -3.78 -13.66 6.00
N TYR A 272 -3.68 -12.51 6.68
CA TYR A 272 -4.83 -11.78 7.18
C TYR A 272 -5.70 -11.28 6.03
N PHE A 273 -5.11 -10.57 5.06
CA PHE A 273 -5.87 -10.07 3.92
C PHE A 273 -6.44 -11.21 3.06
N ARG A 274 -5.74 -12.35 2.94
CA ARG A 274 -6.27 -13.51 2.23
C ARG A 274 -7.58 -13.99 2.87
N SER A 275 -7.58 -14.10 4.21
CA SER A 275 -8.77 -14.46 4.99
C SER A 275 -9.89 -13.42 4.84
N GLU A 276 -9.56 -12.14 4.92
CA GLU A 276 -10.54 -11.05 4.81
C GLU A 276 -11.18 -10.95 3.43
N VAL A 277 -10.39 -11.11 2.35
CA VAL A 277 -10.90 -11.12 0.97
C VAL A 277 -11.82 -12.30 0.74
N HIS A 278 -11.43 -13.48 1.21
CA HIS A 278 -12.27 -14.66 1.10
C HIS A 278 -13.60 -14.48 1.86
N THR A 279 -13.53 -13.94 3.08
CA THR A 279 -14.71 -13.77 3.95
C THR A 279 -15.66 -12.67 3.47
N ARG A 280 -15.13 -11.50 3.11
CA ARG A 280 -15.94 -10.31 2.79
C ARG A 280 -16.28 -10.17 1.32
N CYS A 281 -15.34 -10.48 0.43
CA CYS A 281 -15.51 -10.30 -1.00
C CYS A 281 -15.93 -11.60 -1.71
N ARG A 282 -15.72 -12.77 -1.08
CA ARG A 282 -15.93 -14.09 -1.71
C ARG A 282 -15.18 -14.24 -3.04
N LEU A 283 -14.02 -13.59 -3.14
CA LEU A 283 -13.13 -13.64 -4.30
C LEU A 283 -11.90 -14.48 -3.96
N GLU A 284 -11.44 -15.28 -4.91
CA GLU A 284 -10.11 -15.88 -4.85
C GLU A 284 -9.13 -14.95 -5.58
N ALA A 285 -8.31 -14.25 -4.79
CA ALA A 285 -7.19 -13.48 -5.32
C ALA A 285 -5.91 -14.31 -5.18
N THR A 286 -5.06 -14.30 -6.21
CA THR A 286 -3.73 -14.90 -6.10
C THR A 286 -2.88 -14.09 -5.12
N ASP A 287 -1.98 -14.78 -4.42
CA ASP A 287 -1.08 -14.14 -3.45
C ASP A 287 -0.25 -13.02 -4.08
N ALA A 288 0.17 -13.16 -5.34
CA ALA A 288 0.93 -12.14 -6.06
C ALA A 288 0.12 -10.84 -6.20
N VAL A 289 -1.14 -10.92 -6.61
CA VAL A 289 -2.02 -9.75 -6.74
C VAL A 289 -2.27 -9.11 -5.38
N LEU A 290 -2.53 -9.93 -4.36
CA LEU A 290 -2.77 -9.40 -3.02
C LEU A 290 -1.53 -8.73 -2.43
N MET A 291 -0.35 -9.29 -2.66
CA MET A 291 0.93 -8.70 -2.27
C MET A 291 1.14 -7.32 -2.91
N GLU A 292 0.91 -7.19 -4.22
CA GLU A 292 1.03 -5.90 -4.92
C GLU A 292 0.07 -4.86 -4.36
N VAL A 293 -1.16 -5.25 -4.05
CA VAL A 293 -2.17 -4.35 -3.50
C VAL A 293 -1.80 -3.91 -2.08
N ILE A 294 -1.31 -4.82 -1.23
CA ILE A 294 -0.83 -4.50 0.11
C ILE A 294 0.38 -3.55 0.04
N LEU A 295 1.36 -3.83 -0.84
CA LEU A 295 2.52 -2.95 -1.06
C LEU A 295 2.10 -1.55 -1.53
N ALA A 296 1.16 -1.47 -2.47
CA ALA A 296 0.63 -0.18 -2.91
C ALA A 296 -0.04 0.60 -1.76
N ALA A 297 -0.74 -0.10 -0.86
CA ALA A 297 -1.35 0.51 0.32
C ALA A 297 -0.31 1.00 1.35
N LEU A 298 0.73 0.21 1.59
CA LEU A 298 1.85 0.57 2.47
C LEU A 298 2.60 1.80 1.95
N ARG A 299 2.93 1.84 0.65
CA ARG A 299 3.57 2.99 0.00
C ARG A 299 2.73 4.27 0.08
N ARG A 300 1.41 4.14 0.10
CA ARG A 300 0.48 5.28 0.31
C ARG A 300 0.32 5.68 1.78
N GLY A 301 0.95 4.96 2.71
CA GLY A 301 0.85 5.21 4.14
C GLY A 301 -0.49 4.79 4.76
N LEU A 302 -1.34 4.05 4.05
CA LEU A 302 -2.70 3.72 4.51
C LEU A 302 -2.71 2.73 5.67
N LEU A 303 -1.70 1.86 5.75
CA LEU A 303 -1.60 0.80 6.75
C LEU A 303 -0.59 1.11 7.87
N ILE A 304 0.16 2.20 7.71
CA ILE A 304 1.30 2.53 8.57
C ILE A 304 0.80 3.48 9.65
N HIS A 305 0.92 3.04 10.90
CA HIS A 305 0.54 3.84 12.05
C HIS A 305 1.70 4.73 12.51
N ASP A 306 2.90 4.15 12.59
CA ASP A 306 4.12 4.83 13.00
C ASP A 306 5.34 4.23 12.30
N ARG A 307 6.43 4.99 12.25
CA ARG A 307 7.70 4.63 11.61
C ARG A 307 8.87 4.96 12.51
N PHE A 308 9.91 4.16 12.43
CA PHE A 308 11.18 4.43 13.08
C PHE A 308 12.33 4.08 12.13
N VAL A 309 13.09 5.10 11.74
CA VAL A 309 14.23 4.98 10.84
C VAL A 309 15.50 5.23 11.63
N GLN A 310 16.44 4.29 11.52
CA GLN A 310 17.71 4.32 12.23
C GLN A 310 18.86 4.25 11.23
N ARG A 311 19.83 5.15 11.38
CA ARG A 311 21.13 5.13 10.70
C ARG A 311 22.18 4.60 11.67
N MET A 312 22.97 3.65 11.23
CA MET A 312 24.14 3.15 11.95
C MET A 312 25.41 3.45 11.16
N ASP A 313 26.42 3.95 11.84
CA ASP A 313 27.74 4.19 11.24
C ASP A 313 28.62 2.92 11.38
N ARG A 314 29.07 2.35 10.25
CA ARG A 314 29.97 1.19 10.18
C ARG A 314 31.32 1.60 9.58
N PRO A 315 32.42 0.86 9.85
CA PRO A 315 33.74 1.15 9.24
C PRO A 315 33.73 1.19 7.70
N TYR A 316 32.81 0.45 7.07
CA TYR A 316 32.65 0.35 5.62
C TYR A 316 31.52 1.22 5.05
N GLY A 317 30.90 2.08 5.87
CA GLY A 317 29.88 3.02 5.42
C GLY A 317 28.66 3.11 6.33
N GLN A 318 27.68 3.91 5.91
CA GLN A 318 26.43 4.08 6.64
C GLN A 318 25.44 3.00 6.23
N VAL A 319 24.78 2.41 7.22
CA VAL A 319 23.69 1.46 7.00
C VAL A 319 22.41 1.98 7.63
N TRP A 320 21.29 1.73 6.97
CA TRP A 320 19.96 2.17 7.35
C TRP A 320 19.09 0.98 7.70
N ARG A 321 18.21 1.20 8.68
CA ARG A 321 17.18 0.27 9.11
C ARG A 321 15.87 1.03 9.26
N GLU A 322 14.79 0.41 8.83
CA GLU A 322 13.45 0.94 9.05
C GLU A 322 12.58 -0.11 9.73
N MET A 323 11.78 0.37 10.68
CA MET A 323 10.80 -0.40 11.44
C MET A 323 9.45 0.31 11.32
N LEU A 324 8.41 -0.47 11.05
CA LEU A 324 7.07 0.02 10.78
C LEU A 324 6.11 -0.62 11.77
N LEU A 325 5.33 0.23 12.44
CA LEU A 325 4.15 -0.21 13.17
C LEU A 325 2.95 -0.15 12.24
N VAL A 326 2.37 -1.32 11.96
CA VAL A 326 1.28 -1.47 11.01
C VAL A 326 0.00 -1.88 11.75
N ASN A 327 -1.13 -1.27 11.41
CA ASN A 327 -2.44 -1.64 11.95
C ASN A 327 -3.38 -2.12 10.83
N ALA A 328 -3.68 -3.41 10.82
CA ALA A 328 -4.52 -4.01 9.77
C ALA A 328 -6.02 -3.98 10.07
N GLN A 329 -6.42 -3.57 11.29
CA GLN A 329 -7.82 -3.57 11.73
C GLN A 329 -8.57 -2.27 11.42
N GLN A 330 -7.92 -1.30 10.80
CA GLN A 330 -8.53 -0.02 10.48
C GLN A 330 -9.77 -0.27 9.58
N LYS A 331 -10.96 0.00 10.13
CA LYS A 331 -12.25 -0.59 9.70
C LYS A 331 -12.60 -0.32 8.22
N ASP A 332 -11.94 0.66 7.61
CA ASP A 332 -12.14 1.07 6.23
C ASP A 332 -11.01 0.67 5.28
N VAL A 333 -10.00 -0.09 5.73
CA VAL A 333 -8.81 -0.43 4.93
C VAL A 333 -9.15 -1.13 3.62
N LEU A 334 -10.06 -2.11 3.64
CA LEU A 334 -10.43 -2.81 2.39
C LEU A 334 -11.14 -1.87 1.40
N HIS A 335 -11.89 -0.90 1.92
CA HIS A 335 -12.56 0.12 1.11
C HIS A 335 -11.57 1.20 0.63
N SER A 336 -10.67 1.68 1.49
CA SER A 336 -9.69 2.74 1.19
C SER A 336 -8.58 2.26 0.25
N ILE A 337 -8.23 0.98 0.32
CA ILE A 337 -7.32 0.35 -0.64
C ILE A 337 -8.02 0.15 -2.01
N GLY A 338 -9.34 0.28 -2.09
CA GLY A 338 -10.10 0.01 -3.31
C GLY A 338 -9.96 -1.45 -3.73
N LEU A 339 -9.82 -2.35 -2.75
CA LEU A 339 -9.47 -3.75 -3.00
C LEU A 339 -10.52 -4.43 -3.90
N GLY A 340 -11.80 -4.10 -3.72
CA GLY A 340 -12.87 -4.59 -4.57
C GLY A 340 -12.73 -4.18 -6.04
N SER A 341 -12.44 -2.91 -6.33
CA SER A 341 -12.26 -2.43 -7.71
C SER A 341 -10.94 -2.93 -8.32
N ALA A 342 -9.84 -2.91 -7.56
CA ALA A 342 -8.52 -3.32 -8.02
C ALA A 342 -8.46 -4.83 -8.32
N LEU A 343 -9.09 -5.67 -7.48
CA LEU A 343 -9.19 -7.11 -7.72
C LEU A 343 -10.16 -7.43 -8.85
N PHE A 344 -11.25 -6.67 -8.99
CA PHE A 344 -12.22 -6.88 -10.07
C PHE A 344 -11.60 -6.56 -11.43
N GLU A 345 -10.98 -5.38 -11.60
CA GLU A 345 -10.32 -4.97 -12.85
C GLU A 345 -9.24 -5.93 -13.33
N ARG A 346 -8.54 -6.60 -12.40
CA ARG A 346 -7.46 -7.55 -12.70
C ARG A 346 -7.90 -9.01 -12.77
N SER A 347 -9.18 -9.29 -12.54
CA SER A 347 -9.69 -10.65 -12.69
C SER A 347 -9.76 -11.03 -14.18
N PRO A 348 -9.46 -12.29 -14.55
CA PRO A 348 -9.67 -12.76 -15.92
C PRO A 348 -11.14 -12.64 -16.37
N ALA A 349 -12.07 -12.58 -15.40
CA ALA A 349 -13.45 -12.24 -15.65
C ALA A 349 -13.60 -10.80 -16.20
N ALA A 350 -12.94 -9.79 -15.63
CA ALA A 350 -13.01 -8.43 -16.15
C ALA A 350 -12.44 -8.30 -17.57
N GLU A 351 -11.37 -9.02 -17.89
CA GLU A 351 -10.86 -9.10 -19.27
C GLU A 351 -11.89 -9.72 -20.22
N ALA A 352 -12.55 -10.82 -19.81
CA ALA A 352 -13.61 -11.44 -20.59
C ALA A 352 -14.82 -10.51 -20.77
N TRP A 353 -15.18 -9.75 -19.74
CA TRP A 353 -16.26 -8.76 -19.80
C TRP A 353 -15.91 -7.57 -20.70
N HIS A 354 -14.68 -7.08 -20.68
CA HIS A 354 -14.21 -6.04 -21.60
C HIS A 354 -14.18 -6.55 -23.04
N LYS A 355 -13.63 -7.74 -23.30
CA LYS A 355 -13.63 -8.36 -24.63
C LYS A 355 -15.05 -8.59 -25.15
N ALA A 356 -15.97 -9.07 -24.31
CA ALA A 356 -17.38 -9.28 -24.67
C ALA A 356 -18.15 -7.97 -24.92
N ARG A 357 -17.76 -6.87 -24.26
CA ARG A 357 -18.37 -5.55 -24.47
C ARG A 357 -17.86 -4.92 -25.78
N VAL A 358 -16.54 -4.99 -26.03
CA VAL A 358 -15.93 -4.45 -27.26
C VAL A 358 -16.43 -5.20 -28.50
N THR A 359 -16.57 -6.53 -28.45
CA THR A 359 -17.14 -7.32 -29.57
C THR A 359 -18.58 -6.96 -29.87
N ARG A 360 -19.43 -6.76 -28.85
CA ARG A 360 -20.84 -6.36 -29.07
C ARG A 360 -20.98 -4.97 -29.68
N PHE A 361 -20.21 -3.98 -29.21
CA PHE A 361 -20.26 -2.64 -29.79
C PHE A 361 -19.66 -2.58 -31.20
N SER A 362 -18.60 -3.36 -31.47
CA SER A 362 -18.03 -3.50 -32.81
C SER A 362 -19.04 -4.12 -33.78
N ALA A 363 -19.73 -5.20 -33.38
CA ALA A 363 -20.74 -5.86 -34.19
C ALA A 363 -21.92 -4.93 -34.53
N VAL A 364 -22.42 -4.16 -33.55
CA VAL A 364 -23.49 -3.17 -33.77
C VAL A 364 -23.01 -2.04 -34.68
N GLY A 365 -21.81 -1.50 -34.46
CA GLY A 365 -21.24 -0.45 -35.31
C GLY A 365 -21.08 -0.92 -36.76
N MET A 366 -20.62 -2.15 -36.95
CA MET A 366 -20.46 -2.74 -38.29
C MET A 366 -21.81 -2.98 -38.98
N ALA A 367 -22.82 -3.46 -38.25
CA ALA A 367 -24.18 -3.61 -38.79
C ALA A 367 -24.76 -2.25 -39.25
N VAL A 368 -24.60 -1.20 -38.45
CA VAL A 368 -25.03 0.16 -38.81
C VAL A 368 -24.29 0.66 -40.06
N LEU A 369 -22.97 0.43 -40.14
CA LEU A 369 -22.18 0.81 -41.31
C LEU A 369 -22.65 0.11 -42.59
N ILE A 370 -22.90 -1.21 -42.52
CA ILE A 370 -23.40 -1.99 -43.66
C ILE A 370 -24.75 -1.43 -44.14
N VAL A 371 -25.67 -1.13 -43.22
CA VAL A 371 -26.97 -0.53 -43.55
C VAL A 371 -26.79 0.85 -44.20
N ALA A 372 -25.91 1.69 -43.65
CA ALA A 372 -25.66 3.02 -44.20
C ALA A 372 -25.09 2.97 -45.63
N VAL A 373 -24.11 2.09 -45.88
CA VAL A 373 -23.50 1.89 -47.20
C VAL A 373 -24.54 1.38 -48.21
N TYR A 374 -25.38 0.42 -47.81
CA TYR A 374 -26.45 -0.10 -48.66
C TYR A 374 -27.42 1.02 -49.08
N LEU A 375 -27.85 1.86 -48.14
CA LEU A 375 -28.79 2.94 -48.41
C LEU A 375 -28.19 4.02 -49.30
N PHE A 376 -26.91 4.33 -49.11
CA PHE A 376 -26.16 5.24 -49.97
C PHE A 376 -26.07 4.71 -51.42
N LEU A 377 -25.67 3.44 -51.60
CA LEU A 377 -25.57 2.80 -52.91
C LEU A 377 -26.94 2.71 -53.62
N ASN A 378 -27.99 2.38 -52.87
CA ASN A 378 -29.35 2.31 -53.39
C ASN A 378 -29.86 3.69 -53.85
N ALA A 379 -29.54 4.75 -53.09
CA ALA A 379 -29.89 6.12 -53.45
C ALA A 379 -29.11 6.60 -54.70
N ALA A 380 -27.81 6.30 -54.78
CA ALA A 380 -26.96 6.71 -55.90
C ALA A 380 -27.34 6.03 -57.22
N THR A 381 -27.76 4.76 -57.17
CA THR A 381 -28.09 3.96 -58.37
C THR A 381 -29.54 4.09 -58.83
N LYS A 382 -30.35 4.96 -58.19
CA LYS A 382 -31.78 5.17 -58.48
C LYS A 382 -32.60 3.86 -58.52
N GLY A 383 -32.16 2.83 -57.82
CA GLY A 383 -32.88 1.56 -57.70
C GLY A 383 -32.83 0.62 -58.91
N TYR A 384 -32.02 0.89 -59.95
CA TYR A 384 -31.94 0.02 -61.14
C TYR A 384 -31.40 -1.40 -60.84
N TYR A 385 -30.67 -1.57 -59.74
CA TYR A 385 -30.00 -2.81 -59.36
C TYR A 385 -30.50 -3.39 -58.03
N ALA A 386 -31.79 -3.24 -57.74
CA ALA A 386 -32.38 -3.65 -56.46
C ALA A 386 -32.13 -5.12 -56.09
N TRP A 387 -31.95 -6.02 -57.06
CA TRP A 387 -31.73 -7.44 -56.82
C TRP A 387 -30.26 -7.81 -56.58
N SER A 388 -29.33 -7.28 -57.37
CA SER A 388 -27.89 -7.54 -57.16
C SER A 388 -27.38 -6.89 -55.88
N LEU A 389 -27.93 -5.73 -55.48
CA LEU A 389 -27.58 -5.08 -54.22
C LEU A 389 -28.02 -5.89 -52.99
N ARG A 390 -29.16 -6.58 -53.06
CA ARG A 390 -29.66 -7.45 -51.97
C ARG A 390 -28.77 -8.67 -51.78
N ILE A 391 -28.30 -9.28 -52.87
CA ILE A 391 -27.36 -10.41 -52.82
C ILE A 391 -26.02 -9.95 -52.23
N ALA A 392 -25.47 -8.82 -52.69
CA ALA A 392 -24.22 -8.28 -52.15
C ALA A 392 -24.33 -7.94 -50.65
N ALA A 393 -25.46 -7.35 -50.21
CA ALA A 393 -25.71 -7.06 -48.81
C ALA A 393 -25.83 -8.33 -47.96
N ALA A 394 -26.51 -9.37 -48.46
CA ALA A 394 -26.61 -10.66 -47.77
C ALA A 394 -25.24 -11.34 -47.64
N VAL A 395 -24.41 -11.30 -48.68
CA VAL A 395 -23.05 -11.84 -48.67
C VAL A 395 -22.16 -11.07 -47.69
N LEU A 396 -22.23 -9.74 -47.67
CA LEU A 396 -21.48 -8.91 -46.72
C LEU A 396 -21.94 -9.15 -45.27
N ALA A 397 -23.23 -9.32 -45.03
CA ALA A 397 -23.75 -9.66 -43.71
C ALA A 397 -23.25 -11.03 -43.24
N LEU A 398 -23.31 -12.05 -44.11
CA LEU A 398 -22.79 -13.39 -43.81
C LEU A 398 -21.27 -13.37 -43.57
N ALA A 399 -20.51 -12.63 -44.38
CA ALA A 399 -19.07 -12.47 -44.20
C ALA A 399 -18.73 -11.76 -42.88
N GLY A 400 -19.51 -10.74 -42.50
CA GLY A 400 -19.38 -10.05 -41.22
C GLY A 400 -19.66 -10.98 -40.03
N VAL A 401 -20.72 -11.79 -40.10
CA VAL A 401 -21.02 -12.80 -39.06
C VAL A 401 -19.90 -13.84 -38.97
N ALA A 402 -19.42 -14.34 -40.10
CA ALA A 402 -18.32 -15.32 -40.14
C ALA A 402 -17.01 -14.75 -39.54
N LEU A 403 -16.68 -13.49 -39.84
CA LEU A 403 -15.51 -12.82 -39.29
C LEU A 403 -15.63 -12.64 -37.77
N VAL A 404 -16.81 -12.25 -37.27
CA VAL A 404 -17.07 -12.13 -35.83
C VAL A 404 -16.93 -13.49 -35.13
N LEU A 405 -17.45 -14.56 -35.74
CA LEU A 405 -17.31 -15.92 -35.20
C LEU A 405 -15.87 -16.45 -35.26
N ALA A 406 -15.04 -16.00 -36.20
CA ALA A 406 -13.64 -16.40 -36.28
C ALA A 406 -12.73 -15.64 -35.29
N LEU A 407 -13.16 -14.48 -34.82
CA LEU A 407 -12.42 -13.62 -33.88
C LEU A 407 -12.91 -13.77 -32.42
N ALA A 408 -14.08 -14.35 -32.21
CA ALA A 408 -14.63 -14.72 -30.90
C ALA A 408 -14.10 -16.10 -30.49
#